data_AF-A0A3G1S298-F1
#
_entry.id   AF-A0A3G1S298-F1
#
_cell.length_a   1.000
_cell.length_b   1.000
_cell.length_c   1.000
_cell.angle_alpha   90.00
_cell.angle_beta   90.00
_cell.angle_gamma   90.00
#
_symmetry.space_group_name_H-M   'P 1'
#
loop_
_entity.id
_entity.type
_entity.pdbx_description
1 polymer ?
#
loop_
_entity_poly.entity_id
_entity_poly.type
_entity_poly.pdbx_seq_one_letter_code
_entity_poly.pdbx_strand_id
1 'polypeptide(L)'
;MSDDCKVGKARWSQGDDGEEALEIRIPIVLPQSVRPRDLTVEVKDFAVLSVRHRDTSIMQWRLYELVAAEVEWRVEDEGMLLVIDLVKKNPAVWPCLLDLPMRSTEDEKMFIWGDKLDDIFREHYPPIPMSLEEKEAKKARKEEEQGAAIDMNDESLDKLLEEAAEEVTGSTPNTNDNEFIRAEMENYKSEEEEIQKRLLEVMNTLEAGADDEATKQAQNQKTILEEMLRLHNVIREKRTQPATLANFLEITQLDICKARNNVGAMTDEEKEEYASDAEKAMTANELMATGLRHFEQQEIQTALHFLRLAAIHHNHEQSILLLHSIYAQLHSPRGAFLLLKRALNDNDFSIAANLKVGEQFDTGARHFLPMFPAALYFYQRAARAGSVHAMLSIAQLYLRGCTSSTMLSTEQMEEIKSIEKYHAWIERAIDRGCGSAYFVKGCMYLKGEHGFSKSYKMAKEFLDKAASSQPDIARRAPQVFVMLEKLRQEEEGDSEKKIVASPLTLAKAKQKSVYSEGKEESGNDAVQVSASMERLSNIHGKVAAPTSSLHRSKKMMGRSSNSKAFWERGVTTGLALYSLYTVAFPIRVMLLPTVYTLLERVLPLFPWLSANPPPMQF
;
A
#
# COMPACT_ATOMS: atom_id res chain seq x y z
N MET A 1 -7.92 -17.86 32.55
CA MET A 1 -7.41 -16.79 31.68
C MET A 1 -8.19 -16.91 30.39
N SER A 2 -9.04 -15.91 30.18
CA SER A 2 -10.05 -15.83 29.12
C SER A 2 -9.37 -15.30 27.86
N ASP A 3 -8.90 -16.22 27.03
CA ASP A 3 -8.30 -15.90 25.74
C ASP A 3 -9.41 -15.95 24.68
N ASP A 4 -9.91 -14.77 24.32
CA ASP A 4 -10.78 -14.56 23.17
C ASP A 4 -9.94 -14.68 21.87
N CYS A 5 -10.36 -15.54 20.93
CA CYS A 5 -9.73 -15.69 19.60
C CYS A 5 -10.81 -15.92 18.56
N LYS A 6 -10.86 -15.14 17.45
CA LYS A 6 -11.95 -15.21 16.45
C LYS A 6 -11.59 -15.08 14.94
N VAL A 7 -12.41 -15.54 13.98
CA VAL A 7 -13.84 -15.96 14.10
C VAL A 7 -14.05 -17.05 15.14
N GLY A 8 -13.07 -17.89 15.35
CA GLY A 8 -13.03 -18.59 16.61
C GLY A 8 -11.73 -19.33 16.77
N LYS A 9 -11.97 -20.56 17.20
CA LYS A 9 -11.10 -21.70 16.97
C LYS A 9 -11.46 -22.42 15.67
N ALA A 10 -12.37 -21.86 14.87
CA ALA A 10 -12.82 -22.45 13.62
C ALA A 10 -11.76 -22.33 12.52
N ARG A 11 -11.69 -23.35 11.67
CA ARG A 11 -10.84 -23.43 10.48
C ARG A 11 -11.74 -23.57 9.27
N TRP A 12 -11.29 -23.13 8.12
CA TRP A 12 -11.98 -23.34 6.86
C TRP A 12 -10.93 -23.57 5.77
N SER A 13 -11.35 -24.22 4.69
CA SER A 13 -10.55 -24.44 3.49
C SER A 13 -11.46 -24.41 2.28
N GLN A 14 -10.91 -24.05 1.13
CA GLN A 14 -11.61 -24.04 -0.15
C GLN A 14 -10.72 -24.65 -1.23
N GLY A 15 -11.35 -25.04 -2.34
CA GLY A 15 -10.66 -25.48 -3.54
C GLY A 15 -9.90 -24.35 -4.27
N ASP A 16 -9.10 -24.74 -5.26
CA ASP A 16 -8.36 -23.82 -6.13
C ASP A 16 -9.33 -23.00 -7.03
N ASP A 17 -8.80 -22.03 -7.78
CA ASP A 17 -9.62 -21.21 -8.67
C ASP A 17 -10.36 -22.07 -9.71
N GLY A 18 -11.69 -21.91 -9.79
CA GLY A 18 -12.56 -22.78 -10.59
C GLY A 18 -13.25 -23.90 -9.80
N GLU A 19 -12.84 -24.16 -8.55
CA GLU A 19 -13.48 -25.15 -7.69
C GLU A 19 -14.53 -24.52 -6.76
N GLU A 20 -15.66 -25.20 -6.62
CA GLU A 20 -16.81 -24.70 -5.85
C GLU A 20 -16.81 -25.17 -4.38
N ALA A 21 -15.95 -26.13 -4.03
CA ALA A 21 -15.94 -26.76 -2.71
C ALA A 21 -15.45 -25.81 -1.60
N LEU A 22 -16.19 -25.78 -0.49
CA LEU A 22 -15.88 -25.02 0.71
C LEU A 22 -16.12 -25.90 1.95
N GLU A 23 -15.09 -26.17 2.73
CA GLU A 23 -15.18 -26.93 3.99
C GLU A 23 -14.95 -25.99 5.18
N ILE A 24 -15.82 -26.03 6.17
CA ILE A 24 -15.71 -25.27 7.42
C ILE A 24 -15.70 -26.24 8.61
N ARG A 25 -14.65 -26.15 9.43
CA ARG A 25 -14.44 -26.97 10.64
C ARG A 25 -14.54 -26.11 11.89
N ILE A 26 -15.57 -26.35 12.69
CA ILE A 26 -15.91 -25.52 13.85
C ILE A 26 -15.80 -26.37 15.11
N PRO A 27 -14.88 -26.05 16.03
CA PRO A 27 -14.88 -26.67 17.34
C PRO A 27 -16.15 -26.29 18.10
N ILE A 28 -16.94 -27.30 18.45
CA ILE A 28 -18.17 -27.14 19.23
C ILE A 28 -18.06 -27.92 20.53
N VAL A 29 -18.63 -27.38 21.60
CA VAL A 29 -18.73 -28.09 22.88
C VAL A 29 -20.20 -28.41 23.09
N LEU A 30 -20.58 -29.66 22.81
CA LEU A 30 -21.93 -30.14 23.06
C LEU A 30 -22.05 -30.65 24.51
N PRO A 31 -23.09 -30.26 25.27
CA PRO A 31 -23.38 -30.88 26.55
C PRO A 31 -23.62 -32.40 26.39
N GLN A 32 -23.27 -33.19 27.41
CA GLN A 32 -23.38 -34.67 27.39
C GLN A 32 -24.79 -35.21 27.07
N SER A 33 -25.83 -34.37 27.17
CA SER A 33 -27.22 -34.72 26.88
C SER A 33 -27.66 -34.46 25.43
N VAL A 34 -26.87 -33.73 24.64
CA VAL A 34 -27.21 -33.34 23.25
C VAL A 34 -26.59 -34.32 22.28
N ARG A 35 -27.41 -34.97 21.44
CA ARG A 35 -26.88 -35.83 20.38
C ARG A 35 -26.53 -34.97 19.16
N PRO A 36 -25.49 -35.30 18.38
CA PRO A 36 -25.16 -34.58 17.16
C PRO A 36 -26.35 -34.40 16.20
N ARG A 37 -27.25 -35.39 16.13
CA ARG A 37 -28.46 -35.36 15.28
C ARG A 37 -29.49 -34.29 15.67
N ASP A 38 -29.39 -33.74 16.89
CA ASP A 38 -30.31 -32.71 17.38
C ASP A 38 -29.91 -31.30 16.92
N LEU A 39 -28.75 -31.18 16.23
CA LEU A 39 -28.31 -29.94 15.60
C LEU A 39 -29.04 -29.71 14.29
N THR A 40 -29.38 -28.45 14.04
CA THR A 40 -29.90 -27.97 12.76
C THR A 40 -28.87 -27.04 12.16
N VAL A 41 -28.31 -27.43 11.01
CA VAL A 41 -27.39 -26.60 10.21
C VAL A 41 -28.11 -26.25 8.92
N GLU A 42 -28.19 -24.95 8.62
CA GLU A 42 -28.86 -24.44 7.43
C GLU A 42 -28.21 -23.15 6.94
N VAL A 43 -28.36 -22.88 5.64
CA VAL A 43 -28.00 -21.60 5.03
C VAL A 43 -29.27 -20.82 4.69
N LYS A 44 -29.42 -19.64 5.30
CA LYS A 44 -30.49 -18.70 4.99
C LYS A 44 -30.05 -17.71 3.91
N ASP A 45 -30.96 -17.40 2.99
CA ASP A 45 -30.78 -16.42 1.92
C ASP A 45 -29.51 -16.65 1.08
N PHE A 46 -29.04 -17.90 0.99
CA PHE A 46 -27.78 -18.29 0.33
C PHE A 46 -26.51 -17.64 0.91
N ALA A 47 -26.58 -16.91 2.01
CA ALA A 47 -25.46 -16.12 2.53
C ALA A 47 -25.20 -16.29 4.03
N VAL A 48 -26.21 -16.71 4.81
CA VAL A 48 -26.11 -16.76 6.27
C VAL A 48 -26.12 -18.21 6.75
N LEU A 49 -24.96 -18.71 7.18
CA LEU A 49 -24.82 -20.01 7.81
C LEU A 49 -25.29 -19.94 9.27
N SER A 50 -26.27 -20.77 9.63
CA SER A 50 -26.82 -20.85 10.98
C SER A 50 -26.73 -22.28 11.53
N VAL A 51 -26.16 -22.40 12.73
CA VAL A 51 -26.11 -23.66 13.49
C VAL A 51 -26.93 -23.45 14.75
N ARG A 52 -27.97 -24.28 14.93
CA ARG A 52 -28.94 -24.17 16.02
C ARG A 52 -29.14 -25.49 16.72
N HIS A 53 -29.48 -25.42 18.00
CA HIS A 53 -30.01 -26.55 18.76
C HIS A 53 -31.34 -26.13 19.36
N ARG A 54 -32.44 -26.71 18.86
CA ARG A 54 -33.81 -26.29 19.18
C ARG A 54 -34.00 -24.78 18.90
N ASP A 55 -34.37 -24.00 19.91
CA ASP A 55 -34.58 -22.55 19.79
C ASP A 55 -33.30 -21.72 20.03
N THR A 56 -32.19 -22.36 20.42
CA THR A 56 -30.94 -21.65 20.72
C THR A 56 -30.04 -21.62 19.48
N SER A 57 -29.74 -20.40 19.00
CA SER A 57 -28.72 -20.20 17.97
C SER A 57 -27.33 -20.34 18.59
N ILE A 58 -26.59 -21.35 18.15
CA ILE A 58 -25.20 -21.58 18.58
C ILE A 58 -24.28 -20.63 17.81
N MET A 59 -24.56 -20.46 16.52
CA MET A 59 -23.75 -19.66 15.62
C MET A 59 -24.58 -19.13 14.47
N GLN A 60 -24.29 -17.89 14.08
CA GLN A 60 -24.83 -17.29 12.87
C GLN A 60 -23.74 -16.46 12.21
N TRP A 61 -23.32 -16.85 11.02
CA TRP A 61 -22.27 -16.20 10.25
C TRP A 61 -22.79 -15.80 8.89
N ARG A 62 -22.45 -14.58 8.46
CA ARG A 62 -22.62 -14.18 7.08
C ARG A 62 -21.34 -14.53 6.32
N LEU A 63 -21.47 -15.40 5.33
CA LEU A 63 -20.38 -15.82 4.46
C LEU A 63 -20.01 -14.72 3.47
N TYR A 64 -18.79 -14.78 2.94
CA TYR A 64 -18.25 -13.78 2.02
C TYR A 64 -19.10 -13.59 0.76
N GLU A 65 -19.55 -14.69 0.15
CA GLU A 65 -20.39 -14.67 -1.05
C GLU A 65 -21.48 -15.76 -0.97
N LEU A 66 -22.33 -15.84 -1.99
CA LEU A 66 -23.46 -16.77 -2.03
C LEU A 66 -23.00 -18.23 -2.21
N VAL A 67 -23.63 -19.12 -1.44
CA VAL A 67 -23.46 -20.57 -1.51
C VAL A 67 -24.76 -21.26 -1.91
N ALA A 68 -24.70 -22.54 -2.26
CA ALA A 68 -25.88 -23.38 -2.46
C ALA A 68 -26.72 -23.47 -1.18
N ALA A 69 -28.03 -23.69 -1.33
CA ALA A 69 -28.91 -23.86 -0.17
C ALA A 69 -28.72 -25.21 0.53
N GLU A 70 -28.26 -26.23 -0.20
CA GLU A 70 -27.98 -27.55 0.32
C GLU A 70 -26.65 -27.53 1.09
N VAL A 71 -26.66 -28.11 2.30
CA VAL A 71 -25.53 -28.13 3.22
C VAL A 71 -25.33 -29.56 3.70
N GLU A 72 -24.15 -30.11 3.44
CA GLU A 72 -23.74 -31.38 4.05
C GLU A 72 -22.96 -31.09 5.32
N TRP A 73 -23.23 -31.82 6.39
CA TRP A 73 -22.49 -31.64 7.65
C TRP A 73 -22.40 -32.93 8.44
N ARG A 74 -21.33 -33.03 9.22
CA ARG A 74 -21.01 -34.18 10.08
C ARG A 74 -20.33 -33.69 11.36
N VAL A 75 -20.33 -34.54 12.38
CA VAL A 75 -19.61 -34.26 13.63
C VAL A 75 -18.53 -35.32 13.82
N GLU A 76 -17.30 -34.86 13.92
CA GLU A 76 -16.07 -35.66 14.13
C GLU A 76 -15.58 -35.52 15.58
N ASP A 77 -14.52 -36.25 15.92
CA ASP A 77 -13.82 -36.19 17.22
C ASP A 77 -14.75 -36.32 18.45
N GLU A 78 -15.49 -37.42 18.52
CA GLU A 78 -16.39 -37.76 19.65
C GLU A 78 -17.46 -36.69 19.97
N GLY A 79 -17.81 -35.83 19.01
CA GLY A 79 -18.82 -34.78 19.22
C GLY A 79 -18.28 -33.36 19.37
N MET A 80 -16.96 -33.18 19.21
CA MET A 80 -16.27 -31.92 19.51
C MET A 80 -15.96 -31.06 18.28
N LEU A 81 -16.09 -31.61 17.06
CA LEU A 81 -15.78 -30.90 15.83
C LEU A 81 -16.93 -31.02 14.83
N LEU A 82 -17.57 -29.89 14.50
CA LEU A 82 -18.56 -29.81 13.44
C LEU A 82 -17.86 -29.52 12.12
N VAL A 83 -18.04 -30.38 11.13
CA VAL A 83 -17.56 -30.18 9.76
C VAL A 83 -18.74 -29.94 8.84
N ILE A 84 -18.66 -28.86 8.06
CA ILE A 84 -19.71 -28.38 7.17
C ILE A 84 -19.12 -28.25 5.78
N ASP A 85 -19.69 -28.96 4.82
CA ASP A 85 -19.33 -28.89 3.41
C ASP A 85 -20.39 -28.08 2.66
N LEU A 86 -19.92 -27.08 1.93
CA LEU A 86 -20.70 -26.10 1.19
C LEU A 86 -20.21 -26.02 -0.25
N VAL A 87 -21.11 -25.60 -1.15
CA VAL A 87 -20.81 -25.35 -2.57
C VAL A 87 -20.99 -23.86 -2.86
N LYS A 88 -19.94 -23.18 -3.32
CA LYS A 88 -19.98 -21.77 -3.73
C LYS A 88 -20.81 -21.63 -5.01
N LYS A 89 -21.63 -20.57 -5.13
CA LYS A 89 -22.31 -20.27 -6.41
C LYS A 89 -21.38 -19.71 -7.46
N ASN A 90 -20.35 -19.00 -7.02
CA ASN A 90 -19.31 -18.45 -7.86
C ASN A 90 -18.01 -19.21 -7.52
N PRO A 91 -17.36 -19.87 -8.49
CA PRO A 91 -16.16 -20.66 -8.23
C PRO A 91 -14.91 -19.81 -7.91
N ALA A 92 -15.04 -18.48 -7.86
CA ALA A 92 -13.96 -17.59 -7.45
C ALA A 92 -13.39 -17.92 -6.06
N VAL A 93 -12.09 -17.67 -5.90
CA VAL A 93 -11.39 -17.86 -4.62
C VAL A 93 -11.80 -16.77 -3.62
N TRP A 94 -12.28 -17.18 -2.46
CA TRP A 94 -12.66 -16.25 -1.41
C TRP A 94 -11.43 -15.68 -0.68
N PRO A 95 -11.32 -14.34 -0.52
CA PRO A 95 -10.20 -13.72 0.18
C PRO A 95 -10.30 -13.86 1.72
N CYS A 96 -11.50 -14.14 2.22
CA CYS A 96 -11.82 -14.37 3.62
C CYS A 96 -13.11 -15.18 3.73
N LEU A 97 -13.40 -15.74 4.92
CA LEU A 97 -14.59 -16.56 5.14
C LEU A 97 -15.86 -15.73 5.32
N LEU A 98 -15.74 -14.62 6.06
CA LEU A 98 -16.89 -13.84 6.50
C LEU A 98 -17.01 -12.49 5.80
N ASP A 99 -18.23 -12.16 5.41
CA ASP A 99 -18.62 -10.78 5.14
C ASP A 99 -19.06 -10.11 6.45
N LEU A 100 -18.14 -9.33 7.01
CA LEU A 100 -18.42 -8.45 8.13
C LEU A 100 -18.30 -7.01 7.62
N PRO A 101 -19.39 -6.25 7.49
CA PRO A 101 -19.31 -4.82 7.24
C PRO A 101 -18.75 -4.09 8.47
N MET A 102 -17.83 -3.15 8.27
CA MET A 102 -17.31 -2.32 9.38
C MET A 102 -18.29 -1.19 9.67
N ARG A 103 -19.25 -1.46 10.56
CA ARG A 103 -20.31 -0.50 10.97
C ARG A 103 -20.40 -0.31 12.49
N SER A 104 -19.51 -0.91 13.27
CA SER A 104 -19.52 -0.70 14.72
C SER A 104 -18.91 0.65 15.10
N THR A 105 -19.35 1.23 16.21
CA THR A 105 -18.78 2.47 16.76
C THR A 105 -17.30 2.34 17.11
N GLU A 106 -16.81 1.12 17.35
CA GLU A 106 -15.40 0.83 17.54
C GLU A 106 -14.61 0.84 16.22
N ASP A 107 -15.21 0.30 15.14
CA ASP A 107 -14.62 0.36 13.81
C ASP A 107 -14.47 1.82 13.35
N GLU A 108 -15.47 2.67 13.61
CA GLU A 108 -15.48 4.08 13.19
C GLU A 108 -14.28 4.87 13.72
N LYS A 109 -13.78 4.55 14.91
CA LYS A 109 -12.58 5.20 15.49
C LYS A 109 -11.29 4.90 14.72
N MET A 110 -11.23 3.78 13.99
CA MET A 110 -10.07 3.43 13.17
C MET A 110 -10.01 4.22 11.87
N PHE A 111 -11.15 4.71 11.39
CA PHE A 111 -11.21 5.45 10.15
C PHE A 111 -10.87 6.94 10.36
N ILE A 112 -10.09 7.48 9.44
CA ILE A 112 -9.82 8.91 9.27
C ILE A 112 -10.67 9.41 8.09
N TRP A 113 -11.49 10.44 8.32
CA TRP A 113 -12.37 11.04 7.31
C TRP A 113 -12.47 12.55 7.52
N GLY A 114 -12.98 13.26 6.51
CA GLY A 114 -13.31 14.68 6.59
C GLY A 114 -12.13 15.53 7.03
N ASP A 115 -12.36 16.43 7.98
CA ASP A 115 -11.37 17.42 8.43
C ASP A 115 -10.03 16.80 8.83
N LYS A 116 -10.04 15.65 9.52
CA LYS A 116 -8.80 14.95 9.92
C LYS A 116 -7.99 14.43 8.73
N LEU A 117 -8.67 14.06 7.65
CA LEU A 117 -8.01 13.64 6.42
C LEU A 117 -7.49 14.87 5.66
N ASP A 118 -8.28 15.95 5.66
CA ASP A 118 -7.90 17.21 5.04
C ASP A 118 -6.72 17.89 5.76
N ASP A 119 -6.57 17.70 7.08
CA ASP A 119 -5.38 18.10 7.84
C ASP A 119 -4.11 17.44 7.24
N ILE A 120 -4.16 16.13 6.98
CA ILE A 120 -3.06 15.38 6.38
C ILE A 120 -2.80 15.87 4.95
N PHE A 121 -3.84 16.22 4.18
CA PHE A 121 -3.66 16.82 2.86
C PHE A 121 -2.96 18.18 2.91
N ARG A 122 -3.35 19.06 3.85
CA ARG A 122 -2.73 20.38 4.03
C ARG A 122 -1.25 20.27 4.35
N GLU A 123 -0.88 19.28 5.15
CA GLU A 123 0.51 19.03 5.52
C GLU A 123 1.32 18.45 4.34
N HIS A 124 0.76 17.50 3.60
CA HIS A 124 1.49 16.78 2.55
C HIS A 124 1.51 17.47 1.19
N TYR A 125 0.51 18.32 0.90
CA TYR A 125 0.31 18.93 -0.40
C TYR A 125 -0.08 20.40 -0.27
N PRO A 126 0.82 21.26 0.24
CA PRO A 126 0.50 22.65 0.52
C PRO A 126 0.02 23.40 -0.74
N PRO A 127 -0.82 24.44 -0.57
CA PRO A 127 -1.28 25.27 -1.68
C PRO A 127 -0.13 26.05 -2.31
N ILE A 128 -0.21 26.28 -3.61
CA ILE A 128 0.76 27.11 -4.31
C ILE A 128 0.42 28.61 -4.16
N PRO A 129 1.42 29.50 -4.08
CA PRO A 129 1.18 30.93 -3.97
C PRO A 129 0.55 31.48 -5.26
N MET A 130 -0.43 32.38 -5.12
CA MET A 130 -1.02 33.12 -6.23
C MET A 130 0.01 34.10 -6.83
N SER A 131 0.07 34.18 -8.16
CA SER A 131 0.83 35.22 -8.86
C SER A 131 0.20 36.61 -8.64
N LEU A 132 0.94 37.69 -8.91
CA LEU A 132 0.41 39.06 -8.79
C LEU A 132 -0.78 39.29 -9.73
N GLU A 133 -0.70 38.79 -10.96
CA GLU A 133 -1.78 38.87 -11.97
C GLU A 133 -3.02 38.07 -11.55
N GLU A 134 -2.84 36.92 -10.91
CA GLU A 134 -3.94 36.12 -10.35
C GLU A 134 -4.60 36.79 -9.14
N LYS A 135 -3.79 37.46 -8.29
CA LYS A 135 -4.30 38.26 -7.17
C LYS A 135 -5.15 39.42 -7.68
N GLU A 136 -4.72 40.09 -8.75
CA GLU A 136 -5.47 41.17 -9.38
C GLU A 136 -6.75 40.67 -10.07
N ALA A 137 -6.68 39.56 -10.82
CA ALA A 137 -7.85 38.94 -11.44
C ALA A 137 -8.89 38.45 -10.40
N LYS A 138 -8.43 37.91 -9.26
CA LYS A 138 -9.29 37.49 -8.15
C LYS A 138 -9.91 38.68 -7.43
N LYS A 139 -9.20 39.81 -7.31
CA LYS A 139 -9.77 41.08 -6.81
C LYS A 139 -10.85 41.60 -7.75
N ALA A 140 -10.58 41.66 -9.06
CA ALA A 140 -11.56 42.07 -10.06
C ALA A 140 -12.81 41.17 -10.06
N ARG A 141 -12.66 39.84 -9.99
CA ARG A 141 -13.79 38.90 -9.88
C ARG A 141 -14.61 39.08 -8.60
N LYS A 142 -13.94 39.35 -7.45
CA LYS A 142 -14.63 39.64 -6.19
C LYS A 142 -15.35 41.00 -6.21
N GLU A 143 -14.80 41.99 -6.90
CA GLU A 143 -15.41 43.31 -7.11
C GLU A 143 -16.61 43.22 -8.08
N GLU A 144 -16.59 42.30 -9.05
CA GLU A 144 -17.74 42.02 -9.93
C GLU A 144 -18.84 41.19 -9.23
N GLU A 145 -18.49 40.25 -8.35
CA GLU A 145 -19.46 39.48 -7.55
C GLU A 145 -20.06 40.30 -6.39
N GLN A 146 -19.33 41.28 -5.86
CA GLN A 146 -19.82 42.21 -4.84
C GLN A 146 -20.23 43.54 -5.48
N GLY A 147 -21.35 43.52 -6.19
CA GLY A 147 -22.02 44.73 -6.61
C GLY A 147 -22.34 45.65 -5.41
N ALA A 148 -21.61 46.76 -5.36
CA ALA A 148 -21.82 48.00 -4.61
C ALA A 148 -21.25 48.14 -3.18
N ALA A 149 -20.27 49.06 -3.12
CA ALA A 149 -19.80 49.86 -1.98
C ALA A 149 -18.89 49.19 -0.95
N ILE A 150 -17.58 49.39 -1.12
CA ILE A 150 -16.65 49.46 0.01
C ILE A 150 -15.87 50.77 -0.13
N ASP A 151 -16.27 51.74 0.71
CA ASP A 151 -15.46 52.90 1.07
C ASP A 151 -14.20 52.39 1.78
N MET A 152 -13.03 52.85 1.36
CA MET A 152 -11.75 52.37 1.92
C MET A 152 -11.62 52.83 3.37
N ASN A 153 -11.89 51.95 4.33
CA ASN A 153 -11.68 52.21 5.76
C ASN A 153 -10.60 51.28 6.36
N ASP A 154 -10.02 51.72 7.48
CA ASP A 154 -8.92 51.09 8.27
C ASP A 154 -9.10 49.59 8.55
N GLU A 155 -10.34 49.09 8.52
CA GLU A 155 -10.70 47.67 8.70
C GLU A 155 -10.12 46.76 7.58
N SER A 156 -9.85 47.32 6.39
CA SER A 156 -9.15 46.61 5.31
C SER A 156 -7.66 46.45 5.57
N LEU A 157 -7.06 47.37 6.33
CA LEU A 157 -5.66 47.33 6.71
C LEU A 157 -5.46 46.28 7.82
N ASP A 158 -6.36 46.25 8.81
CA ASP A 158 -6.35 45.22 9.85
C ASP A 158 -6.58 43.81 9.27
N LYS A 159 -7.45 43.68 8.27
CA LYS A 159 -7.66 42.40 7.58
C LYS A 159 -6.47 41.94 6.75
N LEU A 160 -5.76 42.88 6.09
CA LEU A 160 -4.51 42.59 5.38
C LEU A 160 -3.35 42.29 6.35
N LEU A 161 -3.34 42.91 7.52
CA LEU A 161 -2.39 42.64 8.59
C LEU A 161 -2.68 41.30 9.27
N GLU A 162 -3.94 40.89 9.38
CA GLU A 162 -4.36 39.60 9.91
C GLU A 162 -4.12 38.47 8.90
N GLU A 163 -4.35 38.70 7.59
CA GLU A 163 -3.97 37.77 6.51
C GLU A 163 -2.44 37.63 6.41
N ALA A 164 -1.69 38.73 6.56
CA ALA A 164 -0.22 38.69 6.65
C ALA A 164 0.27 38.06 7.97
N ALA A 165 -0.47 38.22 9.07
CA ALA A 165 -0.15 37.56 10.34
C ALA A 165 -0.48 36.06 10.29
N GLU A 166 -1.52 35.62 9.60
CA GLU A 166 -1.79 34.21 9.31
C GLU A 166 -0.71 33.60 8.40
N GLU A 167 -0.23 34.35 7.40
CA GLU A 167 0.89 33.96 6.53
C GLU A 167 2.23 33.85 7.30
N VAL A 168 2.37 34.58 8.42
CA VAL A 168 3.53 34.56 9.33
C VAL A 168 3.37 33.60 10.51
N THR A 169 2.13 33.22 10.88
CA THR A 169 1.82 32.30 11.99
C THR A 169 1.53 30.88 11.55
N GLY A 170 1.28 30.64 10.25
CA GLY A 170 1.34 29.31 9.66
C GLY A 170 2.71 28.69 9.89
N SER A 171 2.74 27.46 10.41
CA SER A 171 3.94 26.67 10.68
C SER A 171 5.02 26.97 9.64
N THR A 172 6.18 27.48 10.08
CA THR A 172 7.29 27.85 9.19
C THR A 172 7.51 26.72 8.18
N PRO A 173 7.29 26.94 6.87
CA PRO A 173 7.40 25.87 5.90
C PRO A 173 8.79 25.28 6.00
N ASN A 174 8.87 23.96 6.16
CA ASN A 174 10.15 23.29 6.22
C ASN A 174 10.88 23.60 4.90
N THR A 175 12.21 23.72 4.92
CA THR A 175 13.01 24.10 3.74
C THR A 175 12.63 23.28 2.49
N ASN A 176 12.23 22.02 2.68
CA ASN A 176 11.78 21.10 1.63
C ASN A 176 10.43 21.51 0.99
N ASP A 177 9.49 22.08 1.75
CA ASP A 177 8.16 22.47 1.23
C ASP A 177 8.30 23.64 0.25
N ASN A 178 9.18 24.60 0.56
CA ASN A 178 9.48 25.71 -0.32
C ASN A 178 10.17 25.25 -1.62
N GLU A 179 11.05 24.25 -1.54
CA GLU A 179 11.68 23.66 -2.71
C GLU A 179 10.68 22.90 -3.58
N PHE A 180 9.77 22.15 -2.95
CA PHE A 180 8.69 21.44 -3.63
C PHE A 180 7.76 22.42 -4.35
N ILE A 181 7.26 23.45 -3.66
CA ILE A 181 6.38 24.47 -4.24
C ILE A 181 7.07 25.18 -5.42
N ARG A 182 8.35 25.53 -5.27
CA ARG A 182 9.12 26.17 -6.35
C ARG A 182 9.26 25.25 -7.56
N ALA A 183 9.52 23.96 -7.35
CA ALA A 183 9.62 22.98 -8.44
C ALA A 183 8.27 22.77 -9.14
N GLU A 184 7.17 22.69 -8.37
CA GLU A 184 5.82 22.58 -8.92
C GLU A 184 5.44 23.82 -9.74
N MET A 185 5.76 25.02 -9.25
CA MET A 185 5.52 26.28 -9.97
C MET A 185 6.30 26.38 -11.28
N GLU A 186 7.57 25.96 -11.29
CA GLU A 186 8.37 25.91 -12.52
C GLU A 186 7.82 24.89 -13.51
N ASN A 187 7.32 23.74 -13.03
CA ASN A 187 6.65 22.76 -13.88
C ASN A 187 5.38 23.33 -14.53
N TYR A 188 4.54 24.04 -13.77
CA TYR A 188 3.36 24.69 -14.35
C TYR A 188 3.76 25.71 -15.42
N LYS A 189 4.73 26.58 -15.11
CA LYS A 189 5.20 27.61 -16.04
C LYS A 189 5.79 27.01 -17.32
N SER A 190 6.62 25.98 -17.21
CA SER A 190 7.22 25.32 -18.37
C SER A 190 6.21 24.56 -19.22
N GLU A 191 5.19 23.94 -18.62
CA GLU A 191 4.08 23.32 -19.35
C GLU A 191 3.26 24.38 -20.10
N GLU A 192 2.94 25.51 -19.45
CA GLU A 192 2.23 26.63 -20.08
C GLU A 192 3.00 27.20 -21.29
N GLU A 193 4.29 27.47 -21.13
CA GLU A 193 5.16 28.00 -22.19
C GLU A 193 5.24 27.04 -23.39
N GLU A 194 5.37 25.73 -23.17
CA GLU A 194 5.40 24.76 -24.26
C GLU A 194 4.04 24.68 -24.97
N ILE A 195 2.90 24.69 -24.25
CA ILE A 195 1.57 24.71 -24.87
C ILE A 195 1.39 25.97 -25.73
N GLN A 196 1.74 27.15 -25.20
CA GLN A 196 1.64 28.42 -25.92
C GLN A 196 2.53 28.46 -27.17
N LYS A 197 3.76 27.94 -27.05
CA LYS A 197 4.68 27.83 -28.19
C LYS A 197 4.11 26.94 -29.28
N ARG A 198 3.57 25.76 -28.94
CA ARG A 198 2.91 24.86 -29.89
C ARG A 198 1.68 25.49 -30.53
N LEU A 199 0.91 26.26 -29.76
CA LEU A 199 -0.25 26.98 -30.27
C LEU A 199 0.17 28.03 -31.31
N LEU A 200 1.25 28.78 -31.05
CA LEU A 200 1.81 29.75 -32.01
C LEU A 200 2.32 29.06 -33.28
N GLU A 201 3.00 27.92 -33.16
CA GLU A 201 3.44 27.12 -34.31
C GLU A 201 2.24 26.70 -35.18
N VAL A 202 1.16 26.20 -34.57
CA VAL A 202 -0.07 25.79 -35.28
C VAL A 202 -0.81 26.99 -35.87
N MET A 203 -0.81 28.15 -35.23
CA MET A 203 -1.39 29.37 -35.80
C MET A 203 -0.62 29.83 -37.04
N ASN A 204 0.70 29.81 -36.99
CA ASN A 204 1.54 30.16 -38.14
C ASN A 204 1.33 29.21 -39.33
N THR A 205 1.09 27.91 -39.09
CA THR A 205 0.79 26.97 -40.18
C THR A 205 -0.59 27.19 -40.78
N LEU A 206 -1.58 27.60 -39.98
CA LEU A 206 -2.90 28.02 -40.48
C LEU A 206 -2.82 29.29 -41.33
N GLU A 207 -2.00 30.26 -40.92
CA GLU A 207 -1.78 31.50 -41.67
C GLU A 207 -0.98 31.30 -42.96
N ALA A 208 -0.07 30.33 -43.00
CA ALA A 208 0.73 30.01 -44.18
C ALA A 208 -0.07 29.41 -45.35
N GLY A 209 -1.34 29.04 -45.12
CA GLY A 209 -2.27 28.58 -46.17
C GLY A 209 -1.86 27.24 -46.78
N ALA A 210 -2.23 26.14 -46.11
CA ALA A 210 -2.00 24.76 -46.59
C ALA A 210 -3.26 24.16 -47.25
N ASP A 211 -3.13 22.95 -47.83
CA ASP A 211 -4.24 22.15 -48.36
C ASP A 211 -5.42 22.01 -47.35
N ASP A 212 -6.61 21.75 -47.89
CA ASP A 212 -7.89 21.70 -47.15
C ASP A 212 -7.88 20.70 -45.97
N GLU A 213 -7.15 19.58 -46.10
CA GLU A 213 -7.02 18.54 -45.07
C GLU A 213 -6.01 18.92 -43.96
N ALA A 214 -4.89 19.54 -44.34
CA ALA A 214 -3.89 20.03 -43.40
C ALA A 214 -4.46 21.18 -42.55
N THR A 215 -5.26 22.06 -43.16
CA THR A 215 -5.97 23.14 -42.45
C THR A 215 -6.95 22.58 -41.40
N LYS A 216 -7.70 21.52 -41.73
CA LYS A 216 -8.60 20.85 -40.76
C LYS A 216 -7.83 20.21 -39.61
N GLN A 217 -6.73 19.53 -39.89
CA GLN A 217 -5.90 18.91 -38.86
C GLN A 217 -5.27 19.96 -37.94
N ALA A 218 -4.73 21.03 -38.50
CA ALA A 218 -4.18 22.16 -37.75
C ALA A 218 -5.27 22.85 -36.91
N GLN A 219 -6.48 23.01 -37.44
CA GLN A 219 -7.61 23.56 -36.69
C GLN A 219 -8.01 22.66 -35.50
N ASN A 220 -8.07 21.34 -35.69
CA ASN A 220 -8.34 20.40 -34.60
C ASN A 220 -7.24 20.45 -33.53
N GLN A 221 -5.97 20.50 -33.95
CA GLN A 221 -4.83 20.60 -33.03
C GLN A 221 -4.86 21.91 -32.24
N LYS A 222 -5.23 23.02 -32.90
CA LYS A 222 -5.44 24.31 -32.23
C LYS A 222 -6.49 24.20 -31.13
N THR A 223 -7.66 23.61 -31.43
CA THR A 223 -8.73 23.44 -30.43
C THR A 223 -8.30 22.57 -29.25
N ILE A 224 -7.53 21.50 -29.51
CA ILE A 224 -6.96 20.66 -28.44
C ILE A 224 -6.02 21.47 -27.55
N LEU A 225 -5.10 22.25 -28.13
CA LEU A 225 -4.13 23.05 -27.38
C LEU A 225 -4.79 24.18 -26.58
N GLU A 226 -5.80 24.85 -27.15
CA GLU A 226 -6.60 25.88 -26.46
C GLU A 226 -7.31 25.30 -25.23
N GLU A 227 -7.93 24.13 -25.39
CA GLU A 227 -8.60 23.47 -24.28
C GLU A 227 -7.63 22.93 -23.22
N MET A 228 -6.47 22.41 -23.64
CA MET A 228 -5.40 22.02 -22.71
C MET A 228 -4.88 23.21 -21.90
N LEU A 229 -4.69 24.37 -22.53
CA LEU A 229 -4.28 25.61 -21.85
C LEU A 229 -5.35 26.10 -20.87
N ARG A 230 -6.63 26.03 -21.27
CA ARG A 230 -7.76 26.35 -20.39
C ARG A 230 -7.75 25.46 -19.14
N LEU A 231 -7.65 24.15 -19.31
CA LEU A 231 -7.61 23.19 -18.20
C LEU A 231 -6.38 23.39 -17.31
N HIS A 232 -5.21 23.64 -17.91
CA HIS A 232 -3.98 23.94 -17.18
C HIS A 232 -4.17 25.15 -16.25
N ASN A 233 -4.75 26.24 -16.74
CA ASN A 233 -4.99 27.44 -15.94
C ASN A 233 -6.01 27.20 -14.82
N VAL A 234 -7.07 26.42 -15.08
CA VAL A 234 -8.05 26.04 -14.05
C VAL A 234 -7.41 25.19 -12.96
N ILE A 235 -6.54 24.23 -13.32
CA ILE A 235 -5.81 23.39 -12.37
C ILE A 235 -4.89 24.25 -11.50
N ARG A 236 -4.14 25.17 -12.11
CA ARG A 236 -3.27 26.11 -11.40
C ARG A 236 -4.07 26.99 -10.43
N GLU A 237 -5.20 27.55 -10.85
CA GLU A 237 -6.09 28.33 -9.98
C GLU A 237 -6.59 27.48 -8.80
N LYS A 238 -7.00 26.24 -9.05
CA LYS A 238 -7.45 25.30 -8.00
C LYS A 238 -6.34 24.94 -7.02
N ARG A 239 -5.08 24.85 -7.45
CA ARG A 239 -3.94 24.58 -6.56
C ARG A 239 -3.64 25.69 -5.56
N THR A 240 -4.16 26.90 -5.78
CA THR A 240 -4.06 28.01 -4.81
C THR A 240 -5.06 27.88 -3.65
N GLN A 241 -6.06 27.00 -3.78
CA GLN A 241 -7.06 26.72 -2.76
C GLN A 241 -6.50 25.77 -1.70
N PRO A 242 -7.07 25.73 -0.47
CA PRO A 242 -6.61 24.80 0.56
C PRO A 242 -6.67 23.36 0.08
N ALA A 243 -5.63 22.59 0.41
CA ALA A 243 -5.55 21.19 0.07
C ALA A 243 -6.53 20.38 0.91
N THR A 244 -7.60 19.95 0.26
CA THR A 244 -8.63 19.05 0.81
C THR A 244 -8.75 17.86 -0.14
N LEU A 245 -9.33 16.77 0.34
CA LEU A 245 -9.63 15.61 -0.49
C LEU A 245 -10.46 16.02 -1.72
N ALA A 246 -11.48 16.85 -1.54
CA ALA A 246 -12.37 17.27 -2.63
C ALA A 246 -11.60 18.02 -3.72
N ASN A 247 -10.80 19.02 -3.33
CA ASN A 247 -9.99 19.79 -4.27
C ASN A 247 -8.94 18.92 -4.96
N PHE A 248 -8.28 18.03 -4.21
CA PHE A 248 -7.29 17.11 -4.76
C PHE A 248 -7.87 16.17 -5.81
N LEU A 249 -9.07 15.61 -5.56
CA LEU A 249 -9.75 14.72 -6.51
C LEU A 249 -10.23 15.48 -7.74
N GLU A 250 -10.76 16.70 -7.59
CA GLU A 250 -11.15 17.55 -8.71
C GLU A 250 -9.95 17.89 -9.59
N ILE A 251 -8.81 18.28 -9.00
CA ILE A 251 -7.57 18.51 -9.73
C ILE A 251 -7.12 17.25 -10.47
N THR A 252 -7.15 16.09 -9.80
CA THR A 252 -6.78 14.81 -10.43
C THR A 252 -7.67 14.48 -11.63
N GLN A 253 -8.99 14.73 -11.53
CA GLN A 253 -9.93 14.55 -12.63
C GLN A 253 -9.63 15.51 -13.79
N LEU A 254 -9.35 16.79 -13.49
CA LEU A 254 -8.99 17.78 -14.50
C LEU A 254 -7.67 17.44 -15.21
N ASP A 255 -6.66 16.96 -14.49
CA ASP A 255 -5.40 16.49 -15.07
C ASP A 255 -5.60 15.29 -16.00
N ILE A 256 -6.45 14.33 -15.59
CA ILE A 256 -6.84 13.21 -16.45
C ILE A 256 -7.57 13.71 -17.71
N CYS A 257 -8.48 14.68 -17.57
CA CYS A 257 -9.19 15.29 -18.71
C CYS A 257 -8.22 16.04 -19.64
N LYS A 258 -7.27 16.81 -19.10
CA LYS A 258 -6.21 17.47 -19.87
C LYS A 258 -5.40 16.45 -20.67
N ALA A 259 -5.05 15.31 -20.06
CA ALA A 259 -4.38 14.21 -20.75
C ALA A 259 -5.27 13.55 -21.82
N ARG A 260 -6.59 13.40 -21.57
CA ARG A 260 -7.55 12.87 -22.55
C ARG A 260 -7.68 13.77 -23.78
N ASN A 261 -7.67 15.08 -23.60
CA ASN A 261 -7.69 16.04 -24.71
C ASN A 261 -6.46 15.88 -25.61
N ASN A 262 -5.29 15.65 -25.02
CA ASN A 262 -4.05 15.40 -25.76
C ASN A 262 -4.12 14.15 -26.66
N VAL A 263 -4.94 13.15 -26.32
CA VAL A 263 -5.19 11.96 -27.16
C VAL A 263 -6.45 12.09 -28.03
N GLY A 264 -6.98 13.32 -28.19
CA GLY A 264 -8.14 13.63 -29.03
C GLY A 264 -9.50 13.23 -28.44
N ALA A 265 -9.56 12.82 -27.17
CA ALA A 265 -10.79 12.45 -26.48
C ALA A 265 -11.36 13.65 -25.70
N MET A 266 -11.88 14.65 -26.43
CA MET A 266 -12.35 15.93 -25.85
C MET A 266 -13.76 15.89 -25.25
N THR A 267 -14.43 14.74 -25.27
CA THR A 267 -15.75 14.63 -24.65
C THR A 267 -15.64 14.50 -23.14
N ASP A 268 -16.46 15.27 -22.41
CA ASP A 268 -16.57 15.21 -20.94
C ASP A 268 -16.65 13.76 -20.46
N GLU A 269 -17.43 12.96 -21.17
CA GLU A 269 -17.64 11.55 -20.89
C GLU A 269 -17.10 10.64 -21.97
N GLU A 270 -16.65 9.45 -21.55
CA GLU A 270 -16.26 8.38 -22.46
C GLU A 270 -17.53 7.71 -23.00
N LYS A 271 -17.66 7.65 -24.34
CA LYS A 271 -18.82 7.06 -25.01
C LYS A 271 -18.38 5.95 -25.95
N GLU A 272 -19.18 4.91 -26.02
CA GLU A 272 -19.08 3.84 -27.01
C GLU A 272 -20.49 3.48 -27.46
N GLU A 273 -20.75 3.54 -28.76
CA GLU A 273 -22.06 3.23 -29.34
C GLU A 273 -22.14 1.75 -29.70
N TYR A 274 -23.34 1.16 -29.57
CA TYR A 274 -23.59 -0.18 -30.08
C TYR A 274 -23.58 -0.15 -31.61
N ALA A 275 -22.78 -1.01 -32.24
CA ALA A 275 -22.77 -1.17 -33.69
C ALA A 275 -23.94 -2.03 -34.18
N SER A 276 -24.53 -2.87 -33.32
CA SER A 276 -25.66 -3.73 -33.68
C SER A 276 -26.68 -3.94 -32.56
N ASP A 277 -27.93 -4.28 -32.92
CA ASP A 277 -28.96 -4.68 -31.96
C ASP A 277 -28.59 -5.98 -31.22
N ALA A 278 -27.75 -6.83 -31.84
CA ALA A 278 -27.22 -8.03 -31.23
C ALA A 278 -26.30 -7.69 -30.04
N GLU A 279 -25.42 -6.70 -30.19
CA GLU A 279 -24.58 -6.23 -29.09
C GLU A 279 -25.39 -5.67 -27.92
N LYS A 280 -26.43 -4.91 -28.23
CA LYS A 280 -27.32 -4.30 -27.24
C LYS A 280 -28.11 -5.33 -26.43
N ALA A 281 -28.33 -6.52 -27.00
CA ALA A 281 -29.02 -7.62 -26.32
C ALA A 281 -28.10 -8.44 -25.39
N MET A 282 -26.78 -8.29 -25.49
CA MET A 282 -25.83 -9.04 -24.68
C MET A 282 -25.78 -8.54 -23.23
N THR A 283 -25.52 -9.45 -22.31
CA THR A 283 -25.24 -9.13 -20.90
C THR A 283 -23.81 -8.64 -20.71
N ALA A 284 -23.54 -7.98 -19.58
CA ALA A 284 -22.21 -7.49 -19.23
C ALA A 284 -21.12 -8.59 -19.25
N ASN A 285 -21.44 -9.79 -18.77
CA ASN A 285 -20.53 -10.94 -18.76
C ASN A 285 -20.25 -11.46 -20.17
N GLU A 286 -21.27 -11.50 -21.04
CA GLU A 286 -21.12 -11.92 -22.43
C GLU A 286 -20.31 -10.92 -23.25
N LEU A 287 -20.52 -9.62 -23.02
CA LEU A 287 -19.71 -8.55 -23.60
C LEU A 287 -18.24 -8.68 -23.16
N MET A 288 -17.99 -8.89 -21.87
CA MET A 288 -16.63 -9.11 -21.37
C MET A 288 -15.99 -10.35 -22.00
N ALA A 289 -16.67 -11.50 -21.98
CA ALA A 289 -16.16 -12.75 -22.53
C ALA A 289 -15.87 -12.62 -24.03
N THR A 290 -16.71 -11.89 -24.76
CA THR A 290 -16.49 -11.57 -26.19
C THR A 290 -15.27 -10.68 -26.38
N GLY A 291 -15.12 -9.62 -25.57
CA GLY A 291 -13.94 -8.78 -25.57
C GLY A 291 -12.64 -9.56 -25.31
N LEU A 292 -12.65 -10.46 -24.32
CA LEU A 292 -11.50 -11.32 -24.01
C LEU A 292 -11.16 -12.29 -25.15
N ARG A 293 -12.16 -12.87 -25.80
CA ARG A 293 -11.93 -13.75 -26.97
C ARG A 293 -11.25 -13.00 -28.12
N HIS A 294 -11.69 -11.78 -28.41
CA HIS A 294 -11.06 -10.94 -29.42
C HIS A 294 -9.65 -10.51 -29.00
N PHE A 295 -9.43 -10.30 -27.69
CA PHE A 295 -8.11 -10.00 -27.15
C PHE A 295 -7.13 -11.18 -27.36
N GLU A 296 -7.56 -12.42 -27.12
CA GLU A 296 -6.79 -13.63 -27.40
C GLU A 296 -6.48 -13.80 -28.89
N GLN A 297 -7.41 -13.37 -29.76
CA GLN A 297 -7.25 -13.36 -31.22
C GLN A 297 -6.38 -12.19 -31.72
N GLN A 298 -5.81 -11.37 -30.82
CA GLN A 298 -5.01 -10.18 -31.12
C GLN A 298 -5.79 -9.06 -31.84
N GLU A 299 -7.11 -9.11 -31.81
CA GLU A 299 -7.98 -8.06 -32.36
C GLU A 299 -8.24 -6.98 -31.30
N ILE A 300 -7.23 -6.14 -31.06
CA ILE A 300 -7.23 -5.20 -29.93
C ILE A 300 -8.39 -4.20 -30.01
N GLN A 301 -8.72 -3.69 -31.19
CA GLN A 301 -9.77 -2.66 -31.33
C GLN A 301 -11.16 -3.20 -31.03
N THR A 302 -11.50 -4.38 -31.56
CA THR A 302 -12.78 -5.06 -31.27
C THR A 302 -12.84 -5.49 -29.82
N ALA A 303 -11.74 -6.00 -29.26
CA ALA A 303 -11.64 -6.32 -27.84
C ALA A 303 -11.95 -5.09 -26.95
N LEU A 304 -11.31 -3.95 -27.24
CA LEU A 304 -11.56 -2.70 -26.54
C LEU A 304 -13.00 -2.22 -26.71
N HIS A 305 -13.59 -2.34 -27.89
CA HIS A 305 -14.99 -1.98 -28.14
C HIS A 305 -15.94 -2.76 -27.21
N PHE A 306 -15.89 -4.09 -27.20
CA PHE A 306 -16.76 -4.90 -26.35
C PHE A 306 -16.53 -4.67 -24.85
N LEU A 307 -15.27 -4.53 -24.43
CA LEU A 307 -14.94 -4.20 -23.04
C LEU A 307 -15.48 -2.82 -22.65
N ARG A 308 -15.42 -1.83 -23.54
CA ARG A 308 -15.97 -0.48 -23.32
C ARG A 308 -17.50 -0.51 -23.27
N LEU A 309 -18.17 -1.31 -24.10
CA LEU A 309 -19.61 -1.49 -24.00
C LEU A 309 -20.01 -2.02 -22.61
N ALA A 310 -19.33 -3.06 -22.13
CA ALA A 310 -19.56 -3.60 -20.78
C ALA A 310 -19.29 -2.56 -19.67
N ALA A 311 -18.20 -1.81 -19.80
CA ALA A 311 -17.79 -0.81 -18.80
C ALA A 311 -18.72 0.40 -18.77
N ILE A 312 -19.08 0.97 -19.93
CA ILE A 312 -19.80 2.25 -20.04
C ILE A 312 -21.30 2.05 -19.83
N HIS A 313 -21.90 1.01 -20.42
CA HIS A 313 -23.36 0.80 -20.36
C HIS A 313 -23.79 -0.01 -19.14
N HIS A 314 -22.97 -0.94 -18.66
CA HIS A 314 -23.32 -1.83 -17.55
C HIS A 314 -22.51 -1.59 -16.27
N ASN A 315 -21.57 -0.63 -16.25
CA ASN A 315 -20.66 -0.40 -15.12
C ASN A 315 -19.94 -1.67 -14.65
N HIS A 316 -19.62 -2.58 -15.58
CA HIS A 316 -19.07 -3.89 -15.25
C HIS A 316 -17.67 -3.79 -14.66
N GLU A 317 -17.52 -4.18 -13.40
CA GLU A 317 -16.32 -3.93 -12.58
C GLU A 317 -15.06 -4.56 -13.19
N GLN A 318 -15.11 -5.84 -13.55
CA GLN A 318 -13.98 -6.58 -14.11
C GLN A 318 -13.55 -5.98 -15.47
N SER A 319 -14.51 -5.58 -16.32
CA SER A 319 -14.20 -4.95 -17.60
C SER A 319 -13.51 -3.60 -17.41
N ILE A 320 -13.92 -2.80 -16.42
CA ILE A 320 -13.27 -1.53 -16.10
C ILE A 320 -11.83 -1.75 -15.63
N LEU A 321 -11.58 -2.75 -14.76
CA LEU A 321 -10.24 -3.08 -14.29
C LEU A 321 -9.34 -3.58 -15.43
N LEU A 322 -9.87 -4.41 -16.33
CA LEU A 322 -9.17 -4.88 -17.53
C LEU A 322 -8.84 -3.72 -18.47
N LEU A 323 -9.80 -2.85 -18.76
CA LEU A 323 -9.58 -1.64 -19.56
C LEU A 323 -8.54 -0.73 -18.94
N HIS A 324 -8.56 -0.52 -17.62
CA HIS A 324 -7.51 0.23 -16.93
C HIS A 324 -6.14 -0.40 -17.15
N SER A 325 -6.01 -1.72 -17.00
CA SER A 325 -4.75 -2.42 -17.22
C SER A 325 -4.26 -2.29 -18.68
N ILE A 326 -5.14 -2.50 -19.66
CA ILE A 326 -4.80 -2.40 -21.08
C ILE A 326 -4.40 -0.95 -21.43
N TYR A 327 -5.21 0.04 -21.02
CA TYR A 327 -4.90 1.44 -21.30
C TYR A 327 -3.65 1.94 -20.59
N ALA A 328 -3.36 1.45 -19.38
CA ALA A 328 -2.11 1.76 -18.70
C ALA A 328 -0.89 1.26 -19.51
N GLN A 329 -0.95 0.04 -20.08
CA GLN A 329 0.09 -0.47 -20.98
C GLN A 329 0.20 0.34 -22.27
N LEU A 330 -0.94 0.81 -22.80
CA LEU A 330 -1.00 1.71 -23.96
C LEU A 330 -0.67 3.17 -23.62
N HIS A 331 -0.33 3.49 -22.37
CA HIS A 331 -0.05 4.85 -21.89
C HIS A 331 -1.20 5.83 -22.18
N SER A 332 -2.44 5.34 -22.20
CA SER A 332 -3.64 6.12 -22.45
C SER A 332 -4.32 6.55 -21.14
N PRO A 333 -4.78 7.80 -21.02
CA PRO A 333 -5.48 8.30 -19.83
C PRO A 333 -6.93 7.76 -19.69
N ARG A 334 -7.47 7.11 -20.73
CA ARG A 334 -8.85 6.59 -20.73
C ARG A 334 -9.10 5.59 -19.60
N GLY A 335 -8.13 4.72 -19.33
CA GLY A 335 -8.22 3.74 -18.24
C GLY A 335 -8.33 4.39 -16.86
N ALA A 336 -7.45 5.38 -16.59
CA ALA A 336 -7.45 6.13 -15.35
C ALA A 336 -8.78 6.88 -15.13
N PHE A 337 -9.32 7.47 -16.19
CA PHE A 337 -10.62 8.14 -16.18
C PHE A 337 -11.76 7.20 -15.80
N LEU A 338 -11.90 6.07 -16.50
CA LEU A 338 -12.94 5.07 -16.22
C LEU A 338 -12.82 4.52 -14.80
N LEU A 339 -11.61 4.22 -14.37
CA LEU A 339 -11.34 3.67 -13.04
C LEU A 339 -11.71 4.66 -11.92
N LEU A 340 -11.23 5.90 -12.01
CA LEU A 340 -11.51 6.92 -11.00
C LEU A 340 -13.00 7.26 -10.94
N LYS A 341 -13.65 7.40 -12.11
CA LYS A 341 -15.09 7.61 -12.20
C LYS A 341 -15.87 6.49 -11.52
N ARG A 342 -15.49 5.23 -11.78
CA ARG A 342 -16.14 4.06 -11.17
C ARG A 342 -15.97 4.06 -9.66
N ALA A 343 -14.76 4.35 -9.17
CA ALA A 343 -14.50 4.38 -7.73
C ALA A 343 -15.29 5.48 -7.00
N LEU A 344 -15.54 6.63 -7.66
CA LEU A 344 -16.29 7.76 -7.08
C LEU A 344 -17.82 7.62 -7.17
N ASN A 345 -18.34 6.59 -7.83
CA ASN A 345 -19.78 6.36 -7.93
C ASN A 345 -20.32 5.70 -6.65
N ASP A 346 -20.90 6.51 -5.75
CA ASP A 346 -21.48 6.03 -4.49
C ASP A 346 -22.83 5.29 -4.66
N ASN A 347 -23.56 5.53 -5.76
CA ASN A 347 -24.85 4.88 -6.01
C ASN A 347 -24.70 3.39 -6.35
N ASP A 348 -23.61 3.04 -7.04
CA ASP A 348 -23.25 1.68 -7.41
C ASP A 348 -21.80 1.44 -6.97
N PHE A 349 -21.63 1.24 -5.67
CA PHE A 349 -20.34 1.17 -5.01
C PHE A 349 -19.55 -0.08 -5.43
N SER A 350 -18.32 0.13 -5.91
CA SER A 350 -17.42 -0.96 -6.31
C SER A 350 -16.23 -1.07 -5.34
N ILE A 351 -16.09 -2.25 -4.72
CA ILE A 351 -14.99 -2.56 -3.80
C ILE A 351 -13.67 -2.63 -4.56
N ALA A 352 -13.64 -3.32 -5.72
CA ALA A 352 -12.40 -3.55 -6.45
C ALA A 352 -11.91 -2.27 -7.15
N ALA A 353 -12.81 -1.40 -7.64
CA ALA A 353 -12.41 -0.09 -8.16
C ALA A 353 -11.80 0.80 -7.06
N ASN A 354 -12.42 0.87 -5.88
CA ASN A 354 -11.85 1.62 -4.75
C ASN A 354 -10.50 1.03 -4.31
N LEU A 355 -10.38 -0.29 -4.19
CA LEU A 355 -9.11 -0.95 -3.90
C LEU A 355 -8.05 -0.60 -4.94
N LYS A 356 -8.40 -0.64 -6.24
CA LYS A 356 -7.47 -0.38 -7.32
C LYS A 356 -7.04 1.08 -7.39
N VAL A 357 -7.95 2.04 -7.19
CA VAL A 357 -7.60 3.47 -7.11
C VAL A 357 -6.69 3.75 -5.91
N GLY A 358 -6.96 3.13 -4.75
CA GLY A 358 -6.06 3.19 -3.59
C GLY A 358 -4.65 2.70 -3.93
N GLU A 359 -4.53 1.60 -4.68
CA GLU A 359 -3.25 1.08 -5.20
C GLU A 359 -2.57 2.06 -6.16
N GLN A 360 -3.33 2.72 -7.04
CA GLN A 360 -2.75 3.71 -7.96
C GLN A 360 -2.15 4.91 -7.22
N PHE A 361 -2.86 5.45 -6.22
CA PHE A 361 -2.35 6.53 -5.36
C PHE A 361 -1.24 6.07 -4.40
N ASP A 362 -1.14 4.78 -4.11
CA ASP A 362 -0.06 4.22 -3.31
C ASP A 362 1.24 4.06 -4.13
N THR A 363 1.11 3.47 -5.31
CA THR A 363 2.24 3.21 -6.21
C THR A 363 2.72 4.46 -6.96
N GLY A 364 1.88 5.48 -7.10
CA GLY A 364 2.20 6.67 -7.88
C GLY A 364 2.14 6.42 -9.39
N ALA A 365 1.02 5.86 -9.87
CA ALA A 365 0.82 5.65 -11.30
C ALA A 365 0.76 7.00 -12.07
N ARG A 366 0.98 6.98 -13.39
CA ARG A 366 1.14 8.20 -14.24
C ARG A 366 0.10 9.30 -14.00
N HIS A 367 -1.16 8.93 -13.77
CA HIS A 367 -2.28 9.86 -13.58
C HIS A 367 -2.76 9.95 -12.12
N PHE A 368 -2.03 9.33 -11.19
CA PHE A 368 -2.37 9.25 -9.79
C PHE A 368 -1.14 9.64 -8.97
N LEU A 369 -1.05 10.93 -8.63
CA LEU A 369 0.05 11.44 -7.80
C LEU A 369 0.11 10.67 -6.49
N PRO A 370 1.26 10.08 -6.10
CA PRO A 370 1.29 9.25 -4.92
C PRO A 370 1.04 10.09 -3.67
N MET A 371 -0.08 9.83 -3.00
CA MET A 371 -0.57 10.63 -1.88
C MET A 371 -1.13 9.73 -0.79
N PHE A 372 -0.48 9.72 0.37
CA PHE A 372 -0.89 8.92 1.53
C PHE A 372 -2.37 9.12 1.89
N PRO A 373 -2.89 10.35 2.09
CA PRO A 373 -4.30 10.53 2.46
C PRO A 373 -5.26 10.10 1.34
N ALA A 374 -4.89 10.23 0.06
CA ALA A 374 -5.70 9.75 -1.06
C ALA A 374 -5.76 8.21 -1.10
N ALA A 375 -4.61 7.53 -1.01
CA ALA A 375 -4.55 6.08 -0.95
C ALA A 375 -5.34 5.54 0.25
N LEU A 376 -5.15 6.16 1.42
CA LEU A 376 -5.85 5.82 2.65
C LEU A 376 -7.37 5.95 2.49
N TYR A 377 -7.87 7.06 1.92
CA TYR A 377 -9.30 7.28 1.66
C TYR A 377 -9.95 6.15 0.86
N PHE A 378 -9.37 5.80 -0.29
CA PHE A 378 -9.94 4.77 -1.17
C PHE A 378 -9.85 3.37 -0.58
N TYR A 379 -8.74 3.02 0.09
CA TYR A 379 -8.66 1.76 0.80
C TYR A 379 -9.66 1.71 1.95
N GLN A 380 -9.84 2.79 2.71
CA GLN A 380 -10.83 2.84 3.79
C GLN A 380 -12.26 2.64 3.26
N ARG A 381 -12.59 3.19 2.08
CA ARG A 381 -13.89 2.94 1.43
C ARG A 381 -14.08 1.46 1.15
N ALA A 382 -13.09 0.83 0.53
CA ALA A 382 -13.12 -0.61 0.24
C ALA A 382 -13.15 -1.47 1.53
N ALA A 383 -12.38 -1.10 2.55
CA ALA A 383 -12.33 -1.81 3.83
C ALA A 383 -13.65 -1.69 4.59
N ARG A 384 -14.30 -0.52 4.56
CA ARG A 384 -15.63 -0.31 5.15
C ARG A 384 -16.69 -1.26 4.56
N ALA A 385 -16.58 -1.52 3.27
CA ALA A 385 -17.39 -2.48 2.53
C ALA A 385 -16.95 -3.95 2.70
N GLY A 386 -15.96 -4.24 3.54
CA GLY A 386 -15.54 -5.60 3.90
C GLY A 386 -14.28 -6.12 3.20
N SER A 387 -13.60 -5.32 2.39
CA SER A 387 -12.38 -5.76 1.68
C SER A 387 -11.21 -6.00 2.62
N VAL A 388 -10.85 -7.27 2.82
CA VAL A 388 -9.65 -7.65 3.59
C VAL A 388 -8.35 -7.24 2.91
N HIS A 389 -8.31 -7.22 1.58
CA HIS A 389 -7.16 -6.72 0.84
C HIS A 389 -6.92 -5.23 1.15
N ALA A 390 -7.97 -4.43 1.20
CA ALA A 390 -7.85 -3.02 1.58
C ALA A 390 -7.38 -2.86 3.04
N MET A 391 -7.87 -3.68 3.96
CA MET A 391 -7.39 -3.68 5.36
C MET A 391 -5.89 -3.98 5.44
N LEU A 392 -5.40 -4.97 4.70
CA LEU A 392 -3.97 -5.28 4.60
C LEU A 392 -3.17 -4.12 3.99
N SER A 393 -3.69 -3.47 2.95
CA SER A 393 -3.04 -2.30 2.35
C SER A 393 -2.98 -1.10 3.30
N ILE A 394 -4.03 -0.85 4.08
CA ILE A 394 -4.03 0.20 5.12
C ILE A 394 -3.02 -0.13 6.22
N ALA A 395 -2.95 -1.40 6.64
CA ALA A 395 -1.94 -1.84 7.57
C ALA A 395 -0.54 -1.52 7.02
N GLN A 396 -0.25 -1.90 5.77
CA GLN A 396 1.03 -1.63 5.14
C GLN A 396 1.33 -0.13 5.01
N LEU A 397 0.33 0.69 4.69
CA LEU A 397 0.41 2.17 4.71
C LEU A 397 0.91 2.69 6.06
N TYR A 398 0.29 2.28 7.16
CA TYR A 398 0.71 2.71 8.50
C TYR A 398 2.02 2.11 8.95
N LEU A 399 2.40 0.93 8.46
CA LEU A 399 3.68 0.33 8.80
C LEU A 399 4.85 1.09 8.17
N ARG A 400 4.70 1.55 6.94
CA ARG A 400 5.73 2.32 6.23
C ARG A 400 5.66 3.83 6.49
N GLY A 401 4.50 4.35 6.88
CA GLY A 401 4.28 5.78 7.14
C GLY A 401 4.22 6.66 5.88
N CYS A 402 4.09 6.06 4.70
CA CYS A 402 4.12 6.76 3.41
C CYS A 402 3.38 5.96 2.35
N THR A 403 3.46 6.37 1.08
CA THR A 403 3.08 5.56 -0.10
C THR A 403 4.29 4.76 -0.62
N SER A 404 4.12 3.78 -1.51
CA SER A 404 5.24 2.97 -2.03
C SER A 404 6.27 3.83 -2.76
N SER A 405 5.77 4.82 -3.50
CA SER A 405 6.55 5.93 -4.03
C SER A 405 6.12 7.15 -3.25
N THR A 406 7.02 7.86 -2.59
CA THR A 406 6.68 9.00 -1.72
C THR A 406 7.60 10.17 -1.98
N MET A 407 7.08 11.38 -1.80
CA MET A 407 7.88 12.62 -1.74
C MET A 407 8.02 13.15 -0.31
N LEU A 408 7.48 12.43 0.69
CA LEU A 408 7.56 12.80 2.09
C LEU A 408 8.99 12.71 2.62
N SER A 409 9.32 13.62 3.54
CA SER A 409 10.56 13.55 4.32
C SER A 409 10.51 12.40 5.33
N THR A 410 11.67 11.95 5.81
CA THR A 410 11.75 10.88 6.81
C THR A 410 11.04 11.22 8.12
N GLU A 411 10.97 12.51 8.47
CA GLU A 411 10.30 12.98 9.69
C GLU A 411 8.78 12.79 9.57
N GLN A 412 8.18 13.30 8.49
CA GLN A 412 6.76 13.11 8.18
C GLN A 412 6.39 11.62 8.10
N MET A 413 7.26 10.79 7.52
CA MET A 413 7.05 9.34 7.46
C MET A 413 6.92 8.71 8.86
N GLU A 414 7.81 9.06 9.79
CA GLU A 414 7.77 8.49 11.15
C GLU A 414 6.61 9.04 11.97
N GLU A 415 6.11 10.25 11.69
CA GLU A 415 4.91 10.80 12.34
C GLU A 415 3.62 10.04 11.95
N ILE A 416 3.51 9.62 10.70
CA ILE A 416 2.36 8.85 10.19
C ILE A 416 2.43 7.39 10.64
N LYS A 417 3.65 6.86 10.76
CA LYS A 417 3.89 5.47 11.05
C LYS A 417 3.27 5.07 12.39
N SER A 418 2.49 3.99 12.37
CA SER A 418 1.78 3.54 13.56
C SER A 418 1.71 2.02 13.61
N ILE A 419 2.49 1.44 14.51
CA ILE A 419 2.48 -0.01 14.79
C ILE A 419 1.13 -0.42 15.40
N GLU A 420 0.50 0.45 16.20
CA GLU A 420 -0.82 0.19 16.78
C GLU A 420 -1.89 0.07 15.69
N LYS A 421 -1.97 1.05 14.78
CA LYS A 421 -2.93 1.00 13.66
C LYS A 421 -2.63 -0.15 12.72
N TYR A 422 -1.35 -0.44 12.47
CA TYR A 422 -0.92 -1.62 11.71
C TYR A 422 -1.53 -2.90 12.27
N HIS A 423 -1.34 -3.19 13.56
CA HIS A 423 -1.91 -4.38 14.19
C HIS A 423 -3.42 -4.36 14.19
N ALA A 424 -4.05 -3.22 14.50
CA ALA A 424 -5.50 -3.09 14.51
C ALA A 424 -6.14 -3.49 13.17
N TRP A 425 -5.59 -3.04 12.05
CA TRP A 425 -6.08 -3.41 10.72
C TRP A 425 -5.82 -4.89 10.37
N ILE A 426 -4.68 -5.45 10.78
CA ILE A 426 -4.39 -6.88 10.62
C ILE A 426 -5.40 -7.73 11.42
N GLU A 427 -5.72 -7.37 12.66
CA GLU A 427 -6.72 -8.09 13.46
C GLU A 427 -8.10 -8.07 12.80
N ARG A 428 -8.54 -6.92 12.24
CA ARG A 428 -9.84 -6.85 11.55
C ARG A 428 -9.90 -7.74 10.29
N ALA A 429 -8.78 -7.92 9.60
CA ALA A 429 -8.68 -8.87 8.50
C ALA A 429 -8.70 -10.33 9.00
N ILE A 430 -8.04 -10.61 10.14
CA ILE A 430 -8.06 -11.91 10.82
C ILE A 430 -9.47 -12.27 11.32
N ASP A 431 -10.21 -11.32 11.85
CA ASP A 431 -11.59 -11.51 12.35
C ASP A 431 -12.55 -11.97 11.25
N ARG A 432 -12.20 -11.76 9.97
CA ARG A 432 -12.96 -12.24 8.80
C ARG A 432 -12.45 -13.59 8.28
N GLY A 433 -11.39 -14.14 8.88
CA GLY A 433 -10.75 -15.38 8.46
C GLY A 433 -9.84 -15.22 7.24
N CYS A 434 -9.20 -14.05 7.06
CA CYS A 434 -8.28 -13.83 5.94
C CYS A 434 -6.97 -14.61 6.12
N GLY A 435 -6.68 -15.53 5.20
CA GLY A 435 -5.43 -16.32 5.19
C GLY A 435 -4.17 -15.46 5.09
N SER A 436 -4.20 -14.43 4.25
CA SER A 436 -3.08 -13.48 4.10
C SER A 436 -2.78 -12.69 5.37
N ALA A 437 -3.81 -12.34 6.15
CA ALA A 437 -3.62 -11.65 7.44
C ALA A 437 -2.98 -12.58 8.48
N TYR A 438 -3.41 -13.85 8.55
CA TYR A 438 -2.75 -14.86 9.37
C TYR A 438 -1.29 -15.04 8.96
N PHE A 439 -1.01 -15.09 7.66
CA PHE A 439 0.36 -15.25 7.15
C PHE A 439 1.26 -14.08 7.57
N VAL A 440 0.76 -12.84 7.45
CA VAL A 440 1.48 -11.64 7.88
C VAL A 440 1.78 -11.71 9.38
N LYS A 441 0.79 -12.01 10.22
CA LYS A 441 0.98 -12.16 11.68
C LYS A 441 1.95 -13.29 12.04
N GLY A 442 1.89 -14.42 11.35
CA GLY A 442 2.85 -15.51 11.49
C GLY A 442 4.29 -15.08 11.15
N CYS A 443 4.47 -14.29 10.08
CA CYS A 443 5.76 -13.74 9.72
C CYS A 443 6.33 -12.75 10.76
N MET A 444 5.48 -12.00 11.47
CA MET A 444 5.95 -11.13 12.56
C MET A 444 6.60 -11.93 13.68
N TYR A 445 5.96 -13.01 14.14
CA TYR A 445 6.53 -13.94 15.14
C TYR A 445 7.71 -14.74 14.60
N LEU A 446 7.77 -14.97 13.30
CA LEU A 446 8.89 -15.69 12.69
C LEU A 446 10.17 -14.85 12.70
N LYS A 447 10.06 -13.56 12.39
CA LYS A 447 11.19 -12.64 12.30
C LYS A 447 11.50 -11.94 13.63
N GLY A 448 10.50 -11.78 14.50
CA GLY A 448 10.60 -10.96 15.70
C GLY A 448 10.56 -9.46 15.37
N GLU A 449 9.66 -9.06 14.48
CA GLU A 449 9.53 -7.69 13.99
C GLU A 449 8.19 -7.06 14.43
N HIS A 450 8.08 -5.74 14.30
CA HIS A 450 6.85 -4.97 14.49
C HIS A 450 6.22 -5.11 15.89
N GLY A 451 7.05 -5.26 16.93
CA GLY A 451 6.61 -5.34 18.33
C GLY A 451 6.40 -6.75 18.87
N PHE A 452 6.70 -7.79 18.07
CA PHE A 452 6.68 -9.18 18.52
C PHE A 452 8.08 -9.75 18.66
N SER A 453 8.29 -10.64 19.63
CA SER A 453 9.50 -11.45 19.74
C SER A 453 9.39 -12.69 18.86
N LYS A 454 10.53 -13.25 18.46
CA LYS A 454 10.58 -14.55 17.78
C LYS A 454 9.87 -15.62 18.61
N SER A 455 9.00 -16.41 17.98
CA SER A 455 8.33 -17.56 18.60
C SER A 455 7.92 -18.60 17.57
N TYR A 456 8.58 -19.76 17.57
CA TYR A 456 8.26 -20.89 16.69
C TYR A 456 6.81 -21.33 16.88
N LYS A 457 6.37 -21.48 18.13
CA LYS A 457 5.03 -21.95 18.47
C LYS A 457 3.95 -21.04 17.86
N MET A 458 4.05 -19.73 18.07
CA MET A 458 3.07 -18.77 17.56
C MET A 458 3.17 -18.64 16.04
N ALA A 459 4.39 -18.57 15.48
CA ALA A 459 4.61 -18.49 14.04
C ALA A 459 4.00 -19.69 13.32
N LYS A 460 4.25 -20.92 13.82
CA LYS A 460 3.67 -22.14 13.27
C LYS A 460 2.15 -22.12 13.33
N GLU A 461 1.57 -21.76 14.48
CA GLU A 461 0.12 -21.73 14.64
C GLU A 461 -0.55 -20.80 13.63
N PHE A 462 -0.02 -19.59 13.42
CA PHE A 462 -0.56 -18.64 12.45
C PHE A 462 -0.32 -19.06 11.00
N LEU A 463 0.84 -19.63 10.68
CA LEU A 463 1.14 -20.12 9.32
C LEU A 463 0.28 -21.34 8.95
N ASP A 464 0.03 -22.25 9.89
CA ASP A 464 -0.88 -23.39 9.69
C ASP A 464 -2.32 -22.90 9.43
N LYS A 465 -2.77 -21.86 10.15
CA LYS A 465 -4.08 -21.21 9.90
C LYS A 465 -4.15 -20.54 8.53
N ALA A 466 -3.07 -19.86 8.13
CA ALA A 466 -2.98 -19.23 6.82
C ALA A 466 -3.10 -20.26 5.69
N ALA A 467 -2.31 -21.34 5.77
CA ALA A 467 -2.33 -22.44 4.80
C ALA A 467 -3.66 -23.21 4.79
N SER A 468 -4.33 -23.33 5.94
CA SER A 468 -5.67 -23.94 5.98
C SER A 468 -6.69 -23.06 5.25
N SER A 469 -6.70 -21.76 5.54
CA SER A 469 -7.68 -20.81 4.97
C SER A 469 -7.45 -20.55 3.48
N GLN A 470 -6.18 -20.48 3.07
CA GLN A 470 -5.74 -20.22 1.70
C GLN A 470 -4.52 -21.10 1.38
N PRO A 471 -4.75 -22.33 0.88
CA PRO A 471 -3.68 -23.31 0.59
C PRO A 471 -2.56 -22.77 -0.30
N ASP A 472 -2.95 -21.94 -1.25
CA ASP A 472 -2.08 -21.25 -2.19
C ASP A 472 -0.95 -20.44 -1.54
N ILE A 473 -1.18 -19.88 -0.35
CA ILE A 473 -0.17 -19.10 0.36
C ILE A 473 1.09 -19.93 0.62
N ALA A 474 0.91 -21.19 1.00
CA ALA A 474 2.04 -22.06 1.30
C ALA A 474 2.87 -22.38 0.05
N ARG A 475 2.21 -22.54 -1.10
CA ARG A 475 2.86 -22.75 -2.40
C ARG A 475 3.63 -21.52 -2.87
N ARG A 476 3.10 -20.32 -2.62
CA ARG A 476 3.71 -19.05 -3.05
C ARG A 476 4.91 -18.64 -2.20
N ALA A 477 5.00 -19.11 -0.96
CA ALA A 477 6.04 -18.72 -0.01
C ALA A 477 6.74 -19.91 0.70
N PRO A 478 7.31 -20.89 -0.02
CA PRO A 478 7.97 -22.04 0.59
C PRO A 478 9.15 -21.65 1.51
N GLN A 479 9.81 -20.53 1.21
CA GLN A 479 10.90 -19.98 2.01
C GLN A 479 10.50 -19.66 3.46
N VAL A 480 9.22 -19.33 3.71
CA VAL A 480 8.73 -19.01 5.06
C VAL A 480 8.68 -20.26 5.93
N PHE A 481 8.33 -21.42 5.37
CA PHE A 481 8.34 -22.69 6.10
C PHE A 481 9.76 -23.19 6.38
N VAL A 482 10.70 -22.91 5.47
CA VAL A 482 12.13 -23.14 5.73
C VAL A 482 12.64 -22.26 6.88
N MET A 483 12.25 -20.98 6.90
CA MET A 483 12.57 -20.09 8.02
C MET A 483 11.92 -20.55 9.33
N LEU A 484 10.69 -21.07 9.28
CA LEU A 484 9.99 -21.61 10.44
C LEU A 484 10.75 -22.81 11.04
N GLU A 485 11.24 -23.71 10.19
CA GLU A 485 12.05 -24.85 10.62
C GLU A 485 13.40 -24.42 11.20
N LYS A 486 14.04 -23.38 10.63
CA LYS A 486 15.24 -22.78 11.21
C LYS A 486 14.96 -22.19 12.60
N LEU A 487 13.84 -21.47 12.77
CA LEU A 487 13.46 -20.92 14.07
C LEU A 487 13.21 -22.02 15.11
N ARG A 488 12.63 -23.16 14.70
CA ARG A 488 12.49 -24.35 15.56
C ARG A 488 13.85 -24.80 16.10
N GLN A 489 14.83 -24.94 15.21
CA GLN A 489 16.18 -25.37 15.57
C GLN A 489 16.91 -24.32 16.43
N GLU A 490 16.70 -23.04 16.17
CA GLU A 490 17.23 -21.95 17.01
C GLU A 490 16.71 -22.05 18.46
N GLU A 491 15.40 -22.24 18.64
CA GLU A 491 14.78 -22.35 19.97
C GLU A 491 15.13 -23.66 20.69
N GLU A 492 15.19 -24.79 19.96
CA GLU A 492 15.60 -26.09 20.51
C GLU A 492 17.09 -26.10 20.87
N GLY A 493 17.96 -25.53 20.04
CA GLY A 493 19.40 -25.46 20.28
C GLY A 493 19.81 -24.53 21.43
N ASP A 494 19.04 -23.47 21.69
CA ASP A 494 19.20 -22.65 22.89
C ASP A 494 18.65 -23.33 24.15
N SER A 495 17.68 -24.24 24.01
CA SER A 495 17.20 -25.07 25.13
C SER A 495 18.23 -26.12 25.55
N GLU A 496 18.96 -26.74 24.61
CA GLU A 496 20.04 -27.70 24.92
C GLU A 496 21.23 -27.04 25.63
N LYS A 497 21.60 -25.81 25.26
CA LYS A 497 22.67 -25.06 25.96
C LYS A 497 22.32 -24.68 27.40
N LYS A 498 21.02 -24.63 27.76
CA LYS A 498 20.56 -24.37 29.13
C LYS A 498 20.43 -25.63 30.00
N ILE A 499 20.51 -26.83 29.42
CA ILE A 499 20.26 -28.11 30.13
C ILE A 499 21.55 -28.92 30.40
N VAL A 500 22.75 -28.41 30.04
CA VAL A 500 24.01 -29.00 30.51
C VAL A 500 24.35 -28.52 31.94
N ALA A 501 23.44 -28.77 32.88
CA ALA A 501 23.80 -28.95 34.28
C ALA A 501 23.92 -30.46 34.50
N SER A 502 25.16 -30.94 34.59
CA SER A 502 25.53 -32.36 34.67
C SER A 502 24.71 -33.15 35.71
N PRO A 503 24.30 -34.41 35.41
CA PRO A 503 23.50 -35.27 36.28
C PRO A 503 24.34 -35.91 37.40
N LEU A 504 25.11 -35.12 38.14
CA LEU A 504 26.03 -35.61 39.18
C LEU A 504 25.87 -34.93 40.55
N THR A 505 24.77 -34.19 40.76
CA THR A 505 24.44 -33.57 42.06
C THR A 505 23.18 -34.18 42.71
N LEU A 506 22.84 -35.43 42.38
CA LEU A 506 21.80 -36.20 43.09
C LEU A 506 22.38 -37.45 43.78
N ALA A 507 23.54 -37.32 44.42
CA ALA A 507 24.09 -38.39 45.26
C ALA A 507 25.04 -37.87 46.35
N LYS A 508 24.66 -36.80 47.07
CA LYS A 508 25.33 -36.46 48.35
C LYS A 508 24.49 -35.54 49.25
N ALA A 509 23.23 -35.90 49.43
CA ALA A 509 22.43 -35.39 50.55
C ALA A 509 22.35 -36.46 51.65
N LYS A 510 23.47 -36.67 52.36
CA LYS A 510 23.45 -37.21 53.73
C LYS A 510 24.80 -37.00 54.42
N GLN A 511 24.72 -36.36 55.58
CA GLN A 511 25.68 -36.23 56.68
C GLN A 511 26.57 -34.97 56.76
N LYS A 512 26.32 -34.28 57.90
CA LYS A 512 27.20 -33.46 58.75
C LYS A 512 27.78 -32.18 58.15
N SER A 513 27.33 -30.99 58.56
CA SER A 513 27.50 -30.31 59.86
C SER A 513 28.88 -29.69 60.07
N VAL A 514 28.85 -28.42 60.50
CA VAL A 514 29.84 -27.66 61.28
C VAL A 514 30.57 -26.53 60.54
N TYR A 515 30.45 -25.36 61.19
CA TYR A 515 31.11 -24.08 61.04
C TYR A 515 32.63 -24.09 60.84
N SER A 516 33.13 -23.05 60.15
CA SER A 516 34.29 -22.18 60.49
C SER A 516 34.88 -21.64 59.17
N GLU A 517 34.69 -20.35 58.85
CA GLU A 517 35.54 -19.20 59.20
C GLU A 517 36.92 -19.17 58.50
N GLY A 518 37.17 -18.12 57.73
CA GLY A 518 38.49 -17.86 57.12
C GLY A 518 38.46 -16.94 55.89
N LYS A 519 38.51 -15.63 56.15
CA LYS A 519 38.95 -14.47 55.33
C LYS A 519 40.05 -14.79 54.29
N GLU A 520 40.32 -14.05 53.21
CA GLU A 520 39.99 -12.75 52.58
C GLU A 520 40.45 -12.95 51.10
N GLU A 521 39.92 -12.36 50.02
CA GLU A 521 40.06 -10.95 49.63
C GLU A 521 39.30 -10.67 48.29
N SER A 522 38.59 -9.53 48.23
CA SER A 522 38.26 -8.64 47.09
C SER A 522 37.75 -9.19 45.73
N GLY A 523 36.62 -8.77 45.15
CA GLY A 523 35.69 -7.68 45.47
C GLY A 523 34.43 -7.71 44.60
N ASN A 524 33.36 -7.06 45.09
CA ASN A 524 32.11 -6.78 44.38
C ASN A 524 32.35 -5.74 43.25
N ASP A 525 31.66 -5.64 42.12
CA ASP A 525 30.34 -6.05 41.59
C ASP A 525 29.56 -4.80 41.14
N ALA A 526 28.70 -4.99 40.13
CA ALA A 526 27.65 -4.14 39.55
C ALA A 526 27.95 -3.27 38.31
N VAL A 527 27.10 -3.20 37.26
CA VAL A 527 25.92 -3.96 36.77
C VAL A 527 25.68 -3.51 35.30
N GLN A 528 25.18 -4.42 34.45
CA GLN A 528 24.39 -4.28 33.20
C GLN A 528 24.41 -2.96 32.38
N VAL A 529 24.72 -3.06 31.08
CA VAL A 529 23.87 -2.58 29.95
C VAL A 529 24.12 -3.47 28.71
N SER A 530 23.07 -3.62 27.92
CA SER A 530 22.75 -4.53 26.82
C SER A 530 23.72 -4.68 25.63
N ALA A 531 23.61 -5.86 25.01
CA ALA A 531 23.47 -6.12 23.57
C ALA A 531 24.26 -5.21 22.61
N SER A 532 25.50 -5.57 22.36
CA SER A 532 26.11 -5.78 21.03
C SER A 532 27.63 -5.74 21.20
N MET A 533 28.34 -6.65 20.53
CA MET A 533 29.79 -6.91 20.66
C MET A 533 30.25 -7.68 21.92
N GLU A 534 30.13 -9.01 21.87
CA GLU A 534 31.16 -9.87 22.48
C GLU A 534 31.17 -11.26 21.81
N ARG A 535 31.61 -11.26 20.55
CA ARG A 535 32.31 -12.41 19.96
C ARG A 535 33.66 -11.98 19.41
N LEU A 536 34.40 -11.17 20.18
CA LEU A 536 35.79 -10.87 19.84
C LEU A 536 36.63 -10.34 21.01
N SER A 537 36.59 -11.01 22.16
CA SER A 537 37.74 -11.00 23.07
C SER A 537 37.61 -12.05 24.17
N ASN A 538 38.16 -13.23 23.93
CA ASN A 538 38.95 -13.86 24.98
C ASN A 538 40.40 -13.44 24.72
N ILE A 539 40.96 -12.60 25.58
CA ILE A 539 42.30 -12.68 26.15
C ILE A 539 42.40 -11.61 27.27
N HIS A 540 42.31 -12.09 28.52
CA HIS A 540 42.94 -11.60 29.77
C HIS A 540 42.70 -10.14 30.21
N GLY A 541 42.26 -9.76 31.42
CA GLY A 541 41.96 -10.42 32.70
C GLY A 541 42.25 -9.44 33.87
N LYS A 542 41.37 -9.42 34.90
CA LYS A 542 41.57 -8.94 36.32
C LYS A 542 41.73 -7.41 36.58
N VAL A 543 41.21 -6.73 37.63
CA VAL A 543 40.49 -6.97 38.91
C VAL A 543 39.72 -5.68 39.35
N ALA A 544 38.76 -5.87 40.26
CA ALA A 544 37.72 -5.05 40.93
C ALA A 544 37.98 -3.64 41.57
N ALA A 545 36.86 -3.01 41.96
CA ALA A 545 36.52 -1.67 42.52
C ALA A 545 36.86 -1.50 44.05
N PRO A 546 36.35 -0.53 44.91
CA PRO A 546 35.16 0.36 44.78
C PRO A 546 35.12 1.77 45.50
N THR A 547 33.97 2.45 45.32
CA THR A 547 33.23 3.47 46.13
C THR A 547 33.75 4.90 46.41
N SER A 548 33.01 5.94 45.96
CA SER A 548 32.12 6.81 46.78
C SER A 548 31.80 8.20 46.14
N SER A 549 30.52 8.58 46.23
CA SER A 549 29.92 9.93 46.38
C SER A 549 30.23 11.11 45.42
N LEU A 550 29.13 11.63 44.86
CA LEU A 550 28.72 13.04 44.75
C LEU A 550 29.56 14.06 43.94
N HIS A 551 28.80 14.75 43.08
CA HIS A 551 28.94 16.14 42.62
C HIS A 551 29.72 16.45 41.32
N ARG A 552 28.92 17.02 40.41
CA ARG A 552 29.13 18.27 39.68
C ARG A 552 30.15 18.23 38.53
N SER A 553 29.56 18.21 37.34
CA SER A 553 30.19 18.50 36.06
C SER A 553 31.06 19.77 36.08
N LYS A 554 32.34 19.61 35.74
CA LYS A 554 33.13 20.66 35.10
C LYS A 554 34.05 20.01 34.05
N LYS A 555 33.80 20.36 32.79
CA LYS A 555 34.59 19.99 31.62
C LYS A 555 36.06 20.38 31.83
N MET A 556 36.98 19.46 31.57
CA MET A 556 38.29 19.79 30.99
C MET A 556 38.60 18.84 29.84
N MET A 557 38.91 19.48 28.71
CA MET A 557 39.29 18.94 27.42
C MET A 557 40.70 18.33 27.53
N GLY A 558 40.83 17.02 27.27
CA GLY A 558 42.11 16.31 27.11
C GLY A 558 42.21 15.75 25.70
N ARG A 559 43.01 16.39 24.85
CA ARG A 559 43.22 16.09 23.43
C ARG A 559 44.14 14.87 23.30
N SER A 560 43.62 13.72 22.85
CA SER A 560 44.42 12.51 22.61
C SER A 560 45.04 12.51 21.21
N SER A 561 46.37 12.48 21.18
CA SER A 561 47.26 12.50 20.00
C SER A 561 47.02 11.35 19.00
N ASN A 562 46.39 10.25 19.43
CA ASN A 562 46.22 9.05 18.60
C ASN A 562 45.03 9.11 17.63
N SER A 563 44.07 10.03 17.82
CA SER A 563 42.94 10.20 16.89
C SER A 563 43.39 10.83 15.57
N LYS A 564 44.39 11.72 15.59
CA LYS A 564 44.84 12.45 14.41
C LYS A 564 45.51 11.52 13.38
N ALA A 565 46.39 10.62 13.85
CA ALA A 565 47.06 9.66 12.98
C ALA A 565 46.10 8.62 12.35
N PHE A 566 45.03 8.27 13.06
CA PHE A 566 43.98 7.41 12.52
C PHE A 566 43.19 8.10 11.40
N TRP A 567 42.76 9.34 11.64
CA TRP A 567 42.03 10.13 10.63
C TRP A 567 42.91 10.49 9.43
N GLU A 568 44.19 10.79 9.62
CA GLU A 568 45.14 11.06 8.52
C GLU A 568 45.36 9.81 7.65
N ARG A 569 45.42 8.61 8.24
CA ARG A 569 45.51 7.34 7.48
C ARG A 569 44.20 7.00 6.76
N GLY A 570 43.05 7.25 7.38
CA GLY A 570 41.74 7.05 6.76
C GLY A 570 41.52 7.98 5.57
N VAL A 571 41.89 9.26 5.72
CA VAL A 571 41.77 10.25 4.64
C VAL A 571 42.75 9.95 3.50
N THR A 572 44.00 9.59 3.78
CA THR A 572 44.99 9.29 2.73
C THR A 572 44.63 8.02 1.93
N THR A 573 44.13 6.98 2.59
CA THR A 573 43.66 5.75 1.92
C THR A 573 42.38 5.99 1.12
N GLY A 574 41.43 6.76 1.66
CA GLY A 574 40.23 7.19 0.94
C GLY A 574 40.55 8.03 -0.31
N LEU A 575 41.48 8.99 -0.20
CA LEU A 575 41.91 9.81 -1.34
C LEU A 575 42.63 8.98 -2.41
N ALA A 576 43.44 8.01 -2.00
CA ALA A 576 44.12 7.09 -2.92
C ALA A 576 43.11 6.22 -3.70
N LEU A 577 42.13 5.64 -3.01
CA LEU A 577 41.06 4.85 -3.66
C LEU A 577 40.20 5.71 -4.58
N TYR A 578 39.85 6.92 -4.17
CA TYR A 578 39.07 7.84 -4.98
C TYR A 578 39.85 8.31 -6.21
N SER A 579 41.16 8.57 -6.07
CA SER A 579 42.04 8.91 -7.20
C SER A 579 42.23 7.75 -8.18
N LEU A 580 42.29 6.51 -7.69
CA LEU A 580 42.33 5.32 -8.53
C LEU A 580 41.02 5.15 -9.29
N TYR A 581 39.89 5.39 -8.62
CA TYR A 581 38.56 5.31 -9.23
C TYR A 581 38.35 6.39 -10.31
N THR A 582 38.76 7.63 -10.05
CA THR A 582 38.63 8.73 -11.03
C THR A 582 39.53 8.54 -12.25
N VAL A 583 40.69 7.89 -12.11
CA VAL A 583 41.54 7.52 -13.26
C VAL A 583 41.01 6.27 -13.98
N ALA A 584 40.44 5.31 -13.26
CA ALA A 584 39.86 4.11 -13.84
C ALA A 584 38.56 4.39 -14.63
N PHE A 585 37.80 5.44 -14.27
CA PHE A 585 36.56 5.81 -14.95
C PHE A 585 36.74 6.12 -16.46
N PRO A 586 37.63 7.03 -16.89
CA PRO A 586 37.84 7.29 -18.32
C PRO A 586 38.43 6.08 -19.05
N ILE A 587 39.28 5.27 -18.38
CA ILE A 587 39.80 4.02 -18.95
C ILE A 587 38.65 3.02 -19.19
N ARG A 588 37.71 2.91 -18.24
CA ARG A 588 36.52 2.07 -18.37
C ARG A 588 35.61 2.55 -19.50
N VAL A 589 35.42 3.86 -19.64
CA VAL A 589 34.64 4.46 -20.75
C VAL A 589 35.33 4.22 -22.09
N MET A 590 36.66 4.29 -22.17
CA MET A 590 37.42 3.97 -23.39
C MET A 590 37.43 2.47 -23.74
N LEU A 591 37.38 1.59 -22.74
CA LEU A 591 37.34 0.13 -22.93
C LEU A 591 35.91 -0.40 -23.14
N LEU A 592 34.87 0.38 -22.84
CA LEU A 592 33.48 -0.05 -23.02
C LEU A 592 33.21 -0.47 -24.48
N PRO A 593 33.56 0.32 -25.52
CA PRO A 593 33.30 -0.04 -26.90
C PRO A 593 34.02 -1.32 -27.34
N THR A 594 35.25 -1.54 -26.87
CA THR A 594 36.00 -2.77 -27.19
C THR A 594 35.43 -3.99 -26.45
N VAL A 595 34.97 -3.83 -25.21
CA VAL A 595 34.28 -4.90 -24.49
C VAL A 595 32.94 -5.24 -25.14
N TYR A 596 32.14 -4.25 -25.56
CA TYR A 596 30.86 -4.48 -26.23
C TYR A 596 31.04 -5.14 -27.59
N THR A 597 32.03 -4.73 -28.39
CA THR A 597 32.32 -5.38 -29.69
C THR A 597 32.83 -6.82 -29.53
N LEU A 598 33.53 -7.12 -28.43
CA LEU A 598 33.98 -8.47 -28.10
C LEU A 598 32.82 -9.32 -27.57
N LEU A 599 31.93 -8.75 -26.75
CA LEU A 599 30.69 -9.39 -26.30
C LEU A 599 29.76 -9.68 -27.48
N GLU A 600 29.63 -8.77 -28.44
CA GLU A 600 28.77 -8.92 -29.62
C GLU A 600 29.23 -10.07 -30.53
N ARG A 601 30.54 -10.35 -30.59
CA ARG A 601 31.08 -11.54 -31.28
C ARG A 601 30.87 -12.85 -30.54
N VAL A 602 30.73 -12.80 -29.21
CA VAL A 602 30.59 -13.99 -28.35
C VAL A 602 29.12 -14.32 -28.05
N LEU A 603 28.24 -13.32 -28.06
CA LEU A 603 26.80 -13.46 -27.83
C LEU A 603 26.12 -14.54 -28.69
N PRO A 604 26.45 -14.71 -30.00
CA PRO A 604 25.85 -15.75 -30.84
C PRO A 604 26.18 -17.18 -30.41
N LEU A 605 27.22 -17.37 -29.58
CA LEU A 605 27.62 -18.68 -29.05
C LEU A 605 26.82 -19.09 -27.80
N PHE A 606 26.07 -18.16 -27.19
CA PHE A 606 25.28 -18.41 -25.98
C PHE A 606 23.84 -17.86 -26.12
N PRO A 607 22.94 -18.61 -26.78
CA PRO A 607 21.59 -18.13 -27.14
C PRO A 607 20.68 -17.75 -25.96
N TRP A 608 20.98 -18.17 -24.73
CA TRP A 608 20.19 -17.82 -23.54
C TRP A 608 20.56 -16.44 -22.94
N LEU A 609 21.64 -15.81 -23.40
CA LEU A 609 22.12 -14.50 -22.90
C LEU A 609 21.63 -13.31 -23.74
N SER A 610 20.99 -13.54 -24.90
CA SER A 610 20.41 -12.48 -25.72
C SER A 610 18.99 -12.14 -25.26
N ALA A 611 18.78 -10.94 -24.73
CA ALA A 611 17.48 -10.44 -24.27
C ALA A 611 16.61 -9.81 -25.38
N ASN A 612 16.86 -10.13 -26.65
CA ASN A 612 16.06 -9.63 -27.78
C ASN A 612 15.41 -10.80 -28.53
N PRO A 613 14.06 -10.85 -28.65
CA PRO A 613 13.43 -11.72 -29.63
C PRO A 613 13.82 -11.27 -31.05
N PRO A 614 13.86 -12.18 -32.04
CA PRO A 614 14.26 -11.83 -33.41
C PRO A 614 13.31 -10.78 -34.00
N PRO A 615 13.79 -9.93 -34.92
CA PRO A 615 12.99 -8.88 -35.52
C PRO A 615 11.84 -9.50 -36.32
N MET A 616 10.61 -9.10 -36.00
CA MET A 616 9.45 -9.39 -36.85
C MET A 616 9.68 -8.70 -38.20
N GLN A 617 9.77 -9.49 -39.27
CA GLN A 617 9.66 -8.98 -40.63
C GLN A 617 8.19 -8.69 -40.91
N PHE A 618 7.93 -7.45 -41.37
CA PHE A 618 6.64 -6.90 -41.76
C PHE A 618 5.93 -7.70 -42.85
#